data_AF-A0A142ELL4-F1
#
_entry.id   AF-A0A142ELL4-F1
#
_cell.length_a   1.000
_cell.length_b   1.000
_cell.length_c   1.000
_cell.angle_alpha   90.00
_cell.angle_beta   90.00
_cell.angle_gamma   90.00
#
_symmetry.space_group_name_H-M   'P 1'
#
loop_
_entity.id
_entity.type
_entity.pdbx_description
1 polymer ?
#
loop_
_entity_poly.entity_id
_entity_poly.type
_entity_poly.pdbx_seq_one_letter_code
_entity_poly.pdbx_strand_id
1 'polypeptide(L)'
;MKYRSFLPILMIVCLMDLTSCATSHLSQGIRGRVRWIEGNQMPMVSENGNPKVIHPQGVARNLLIFPLIHSNEVILNEGLIILKGQIPLDSTWSNRNGKFKIQLAEGKYSLLTQEENGLFSNFSDGQGFLSPVLVSKKKWEIFDILINYKATY
;
A
#
# COMPACT_ATOMS: atom_id res chain seq x y z
N MET A 1 -77.31 -8.71 18.92
CA MET A 1 -77.32 -7.71 17.82
C MET A 1 -77.51 -6.35 18.47
N LYS A 2 -76.66 -5.32 18.42
CA LYS A 2 -75.49 -4.96 17.59
C LYS A 2 -74.54 -4.14 18.49
N TYR A 3 -73.25 -4.46 18.54
CA TYR A 3 -72.24 -3.58 19.13
C TYR A 3 -71.78 -2.59 18.05
N ARG A 4 -71.94 -1.28 18.33
CA ARG A 4 -71.41 -0.18 17.50
C ARG A 4 -69.96 0.08 17.91
N SER A 5 -69.12 0.09 16.89
CA SER A 5 -67.71 0.46 16.86
C SER A 5 -67.41 1.78 17.56
N PHE A 6 -66.29 1.88 18.28
CA PHE A 6 -65.46 3.09 18.30
C PHE A 6 -64.03 2.72 18.76
N LEU A 7 -63.10 2.80 17.82
CA LEU A 7 -61.65 2.72 18.00
C LEU A 7 -61.12 4.16 18.19
N PRO A 8 -60.11 4.37 19.04
CA PRO A 8 -58.90 5.03 18.52
C PRO A 8 -57.63 4.32 19.02
N ILE A 9 -56.78 3.84 18.10
CA ILE A 9 -55.52 4.49 17.70
C ILE A 9 -54.61 4.75 18.91
N LEU A 10 -53.89 3.71 19.33
CA LEU A 10 -52.70 3.83 20.17
C LEU A 10 -51.47 3.79 19.24
N MET A 11 -51.11 4.95 18.70
CA MET A 11 -49.97 5.11 17.81
C MET A 11 -48.69 5.10 18.66
N ILE A 12 -48.00 3.96 18.65
CA ILE A 12 -46.70 3.73 19.28
C ILE A 12 -45.67 4.67 18.62
N VAL A 13 -45.20 5.66 19.37
CA VAL A 13 -44.04 6.49 18.98
C VAL A 13 -42.78 5.70 19.32
N CYS A 14 -42.30 4.92 18.34
CA CYS A 14 -41.00 4.28 18.38
C CYS A 14 -39.95 5.32 17.95
N LEU A 15 -39.33 6.01 18.93
CA LEU A 15 -38.12 6.80 18.72
C LEU A 15 -36.98 5.84 18.37
N MET A 16 -36.77 5.63 17.07
CA MET A 16 -35.57 5.00 16.53
C MET A 16 -34.50 6.07 16.40
N ASP A 17 -33.63 6.18 17.40
CA ASP A 17 -32.35 6.87 17.27
C ASP A 17 -31.45 6.07 16.31
N LEU A 18 -31.59 6.35 15.02
CA LEU A 18 -30.65 5.93 14.00
C LEU A 18 -29.44 6.86 14.05
N THR A 19 -28.55 6.65 15.02
CA THR A 19 -27.18 7.16 14.94
C THR A 19 -26.43 6.39 13.85
N SER A 20 -26.67 6.78 12.61
CA SER A 20 -25.80 6.43 11.48
C SER A 20 -24.47 7.13 11.72
N CYS A 21 -23.49 6.39 12.23
CA CYS A 21 -22.10 6.80 12.12
C CYS A 21 -21.78 6.83 10.63
N ALA A 22 -21.86 8.01 10.02
CA ALA A 22 -21.49 8.23 8.63
C ALA A 22 -20.05 7.76 8.48
N THR A 23 -19.88 6.56 7.90
CA THR A 23 -18.58 6.05 7.49
C THR A 23 -18.08 7.03 6.44
N SER A 24 -17.27 8.00 6.86
CA SER A 24 -16.65 8.93 5.94
C SER A 24 -15.85 8.07 4.96
N HIS A 25 -16.29 8.01 3.70
CA HIS A 25 -15.49 7.45 2.63
C HIS A 25 -14.13 8.16 2.67
N LEU A 26 -13.09 7.47 3.15
CA LEU A 26 -11.76 8.06 3.23
C LEU A 26 -11.31 8.28 1.78
N SER A 27 -11.32 9.54 1.33
CA SER A 27 -10.88 9.93 0.00
C SER A 27 -9.36 10.13 -0.06
N GLN A 28 -8.63 9.25 0.61
CA GLN A 28 -7.18 9.37 0.83
C GLN A 28 -6.51 8.00 0.92
N GLY A 29 -5.20 7.99 0.72
CA GLY A 29 -4.40 6.77 0.77
C GLY A 29 -3.22 6.86 -0.18
N ILE A 30 -2.76 5.70 -0.64
CA ILE A 30 -1.57 5.56 -1.48
C ILE A 30 -1.96 4.94 -2.81
N ARG A 31 -1.40 5.45 -3.89
CA ARG A 31 -1.47 4.85 -5.23
C ARG A 31 -0.12 4.91 -5.91
N GLY A 32 0.14 4.01 -6.85
CA GLY A 32 1.40 4.05 -7.58
C GLY A 32 1.58 2.86 -8.50
N ARG A 33 2.84 2.65 -8.87
CA ARG A 33 3.29 1.52 -9.69
C ARG A 33 4.44 0.77 -9.05
N VAL A 34 4.36 -0.55 -9.07
CA VAL A 34 5.47 -1.47 -8.79
C VAL A 34 6.09 -1.91 -10.11
N ARG A 35 7.40 -1.69 -10.24
CA ARG A 35 8.18 -2.13 -11.39
C ARG A 35 9.32 -3.02 -10.93
N TRP A 36 9.74 -3.92 -11.81
CA TRP A 36 10.84 -4.85 -11.60
C TRP A 36 11.97 -4.58 -12.59
N ILE A 37 13.21 -4.62 -12.11
CA ILE A 37 14.41 -4.63 -12.93
C ILE A 37 15.44 -5.59 -12.31
N GLU A 38 16.15 -6.34 -13.15
CA GLU A 38 17.18 -7.30 -12.72
C GLU A 38 18.29 -7.43 -13.75
N GLY A 39 19.40 -8.03 -13.34
CA GLY A 39 20.57 -8.27 -14.17
C GLY A 39 21.46 -7.04 -14.34
N ASN A 40 22.44 -7.13 -15.24
CA ASN A 40 23.44 -6.10 -15.46
C ASN A 40 22.88 -4.85 -16.14
N GLN A 41 22.90 -3.73 -15.41
CA GLN A 41 22.48 -2.39 -15.83
C GLN A 41 23.66 -1.49 -16.20
N MET A 42 24.90 -2.00 -16.16
CA MET A 42 26.06 -1.24 -16.60
C MET A 42 25.93 -0.85 -18.08
N PRO A 43 26.40 0.35 -18.48
CA PRO A 43 26.45 0.73 -19.87
C PRO A 43 27.25 -0.29 -20.69
N MET A 44 26.58 -0.97 -21.61
CA MET A 44 27.21 -1.85 -22.59
C MET A 44 26.93 -1.31 -23.99
N VAL A 45 27.99 -1.26 -24.80
CA VAL A 45 27.89 -0.96 -26.22
C VAL A 45 27.39 -2.23 -26.91
N SER A 46 26.24 -2.17 -27.58
CA SER A 46 25.78 -3.25 -28.45
C SER A 46 26.64 -3.32 -29.73
N GLU A 47 26.58 -4.43 -30.47
CA GLU A 47 27.25 -4.56 -31.78
C GLU A 47 26.94 -3.39 -32.75
N ASN A 48 25.79 -2.75 -32.57
CA ASN A 48 25.31 -1.65 -33.41
C ASN A 48 25.77 -0.27 -32.88
N GLY A 49 26.66 -0.22 -31.89
CA GLY A 49 27.12 1.02 -31.25
C GLY A 49 26.13 1.67 -30.28
N ASN A 50 24.91 1.14 -30.17
CA ASN A 50 23.87 1.71 -29.30
C ASN A 50 23.94 1.12 -27.88
N PRO A 51 23.69 1.91 -26.83
CA PRO A 51 23.61 1.40 -25.47
C PRO A 51 22.44 0.41 -25.32
N LYS A 52 22.71 -0.76 -24.74
CA LYS A 52 21.65 -1.71 -24.38
C LYS A 52 20.95 -1.20 -23.12
N VAL A 53 19.71 -0.73 -23.24
CA VAL A 53 18.89 -0.25 -22.12
C VAL A 53 17.87 -1.32 -21.73
N ILE A 54 17.89 -1.77 -20.47
CA ILE A 54 16.85 -2.64 -19.92
C ILE A 54 15.78 -1.75 -19.29
N HIS A 55 14.53 -1.90 -19.72
CA HIS A 55 13.42 -1.11 -19.21
C HIS A 55 12.69 -1.84 -18.07
N PRO A 56 12.47 -1.20 -16.91
CA PRO A 56 11.69 -1.79 -15.83
C PRO A 56 10.28 -2.16 -16.28
N GLN A 57 9.82 -3.35 -15.88
CA GLN A 57 8.49 -3.87 -16.24
C GLN A 57 7.53 -3.78 -15.07
N GLY A 58 6.26 -3.50 -15.32
CA GLY A 58 5.22 -3.59 -14.29
C GLY A 58 5.10 -5.02 -13.75
N VAL A 59 4.89 -5.17 -12.45
CA VAL A 59 4.85 -6.50 -11.82
C VAL A 59 3.76 -6.56 -10.75
N ALA A 60 3.11 -7.73 -10.63
CA ALA A 60 2.18 -8.00 -9.54
C ALA A 60 2.96 -8.45 -8.29
N ARG A 61 2.73 -7.73 -7.19
CA ARG A 61 3.31 -7.97 -5.87
C ARG A 61 2.31 -7.64 -4.78
N ASN A 62 2.41 -8.36 -3.68
CA ASN A 62 1.74 -8.00 -2.44
C ASN A 62 2.52 -6.85 -1.79
N LEU A 63 1.86 -5.74 -1.54
CA LEU A 63 2.38 -4.60 -0.81
C LEU A 63 1.86 -4.67 0.61
N LEU A 64 2.77 -4.58 1.57
CA LEU A 64 2.48 -4.64 3.00
C LEU A 64 2.70 -3.25 3.61
N ILE A 65 1.72 -2.81 4.40
CA ILE A 65 1.71 -1.50 5.05
C ILE A 65 2.04 -1.73 6.51
N PHE A 66 3.09 -1.09 7.00
CA PHE A 66 3.51 -1.15 8.40
C PHE A 66 3.42 0.24 9.04
N PRO A 67 3.44 0.33 10.39
CA PRO A 67 3.95 1.53 11.04
C PRO A 67 5.34 1.88 10.49
N LEU A 68 5.84 3.09 10.72
CA LEU A 68 7.19 3.45 10.29
C LEU A 68 8.23 2.45 10.84
N ILE A 69 8.93 1.78 9.92
CA ILE A 69 10.01 0.85 10.21
C ILE A 69 11.33 1.60 10.09
N HIS A 70 12.15 1.53 11.13
CA HIS A 70 13.51 2.03 11.10
C HIS A 70 14.51 0.92 10.76
N SER A 71 15.59 1.25 10.04
CA SER A 71 16.57 0.29 9.53
C SER A 71 17.32 -0.51 10.62
N ASN A 72 17.38 0.01 11.85
CA ASN A 72 17.97 -0.69 13.01
C ASN A 72 17.07 -1.80 13.59
N GLU A 73 15.79 -1.87 13.20
CA GLU A 73 14.83 -2.88 13.68
C GLU A 73 14.86 -4.15 12.83
N VAL A 74 15.59 -4.12 11.71
CA VAL A 74 15.55 -5.18 10.70
C VAL A 74 16.91 -5.80 10.44
N ILE A 75 16.91 -6.95 9.77
CA ILE A 75 18.11 -7.59 9.26
C ILE A 75 18.05 -7.53 7.74
N LEU A 76 19.14 -7.07 7.11
CA LEU A 76 19.29 -7.11 5.67
C LEU A 76 19.97 -8.42 5.27
N ASN A 77 19.35 -9.15 4.35
CA ASN A 77 19.87 -10.39 3.77
C ASN A 77 19.66 -10.35 2.25
N GLU A 78 20.74 -10.36 1.48
CA GLU A 78 20.69 -10.36 0.00
C GLU A 78 19.80 -9.25 -0.61
N GLY A 79 19.84 -8.04 -0.02
CA GLY A 79 19.02 -6.90 -0.47
C GLY A 79 17.55 -6.98 -0.06
N LEU A 80 17.15 -8.00 0.70
CA LEU A 80 15.83 -8.16 1.30
C LEU A 80 15.88 -7.97 2.82
N ILE A 81 14.74 -7.60 3.38
CA ILE A 81 14.51 -7.27 4.78
C ILE A 81 13.84 -8.44 5.48
N ILE A 82 14.40 -8.85 6.61
CA ILE A 82 13.78 -9.77 7.56
C ILE A 82 13.34 -8.99 8.79
N LEU A 83 12.03 -9.01 9.08
CA LEU A 83 11.45 -8.36 10.24
C LEU A 83 11.55 -9.25 11.48
N LYS A 84 11.80 -8.64 12.64
CA LYS A 84 11.92 -9.35 13.94
C LYS A 84 10.57 -9.57 14.66
N GLY A 85 9.44 -9.46 13.95
CA GLY A 85 8.10 -9.73 14.53
C GLY A 85 7.06 -8.61 14.38
N GLN A 86 7.27 -7.65 13.49
CA GLN A 86 6.21 -6.69 13.15
C GLN A 86 5.20 -7.31 12.18
N ILE A 87 3.93 -7.06 12.45
CA ILE A 87 2.81 -7.45 11.58
C ILE A 87 2.35 -6.26 10.75
N PRO A 88 1.94 -6.47 9.48
CA PRO A 88 1.40 -5.40 8.66
C PRO A 88 0.04 -4.94 9.19
N LEU A 89 -0.23 -3.64 9.09
CA LEU A 89 -1.52 -3.01 9.37
C LEU A 89 -2.56 -3.34 8.29
N ASP A 90 -2.11 -3.41 7.04
CA ASP A 90 -2.93 -3.69 5.87
C ASP A 90 -2.07 -4.22 4.72
N SER A 91 -2.71 -4.68 3.64
CA SER A 91 -2.04 -5.12 2.43
C SER A 91 -2.86 -4.86 1.17
N THR A 92 -2.18 -4.75 0.03
CA THR A 92 -2.83 -4.66 -1.27
C THR A 92 -1.98 -5.30 -2.35
N TRP A 93 -2.61 -5.78 -3.42
CA TRP A 93 -1.89 -6.30 -4.57
C TRP A 93 -1.76 -5.25 -5.67
N SER A 94 -0.56 -5.13 -6.23
CA SER A 94 -0.39 -4.52 -7.55
C SER A 94 -0.82 -5.50 -8.65
N ASN A 95 -1.37 -4.95 -9.73
CA ASN A 95 -1.78 -5.76 -10.87
C ASN A 95 -0.59 -6.08 -11.82
N ARG A 96 -0.86 -6.81 -12.90
CA ARG A 96 0.16 -7.18 -13.93
C ARG A 96 0.88 -5.98 -14.56
N ASN A 97 0.27 -4.80 -14.56
CA ASN A 97 0.88 -3.56 -15.06
C ASN A 97 1.57 -2.76 -13.94
N GLY A 98 1.72 -3.34 -12.75
CA GLY A 98 2.30 -2.74 -11.56
C GLY A 98 1.38 -1.80 -10.79
N LYS A 99 0.17 -1.49 -11.27
CA LYS A 99 -0.67 -0.46 -10.64
C LYS A 99 -1.28 -0.98 -9.35
N PHE A 100 -1.25 -0.16 -8.29
CA PHE A 100 -1.93 -0.43 -7.02
C PHE A 100 -2.60 0.83 -6.47
N LYS A 101 -3.54 0.62 -5.55
CA LYS A 101 -4.23 1.68 -4.82
C LYS A 101 -4.77 1.12 -3.51
N ILE A 102 -4.50 1.77 -2.39
CA ILE A 102 -4.98 1.39 -1.06
C ILE A 102 -5.42 2.62 -0.27
N GLN A 103 -6.61 2.53 0.32
CA GLN A 103 -7.19 3.58 1.14
C GLN A 103 -6.61 3.48 2.56
N LEU A 104 -6.07 4.58 3.09
CA LEU A 104 -5.44 4.60 4.41
C LEU A 104 -5.78 5.89 5.16
N ALA A 105 -5.84 5.79 6.48
CA ALA A 105 -5.98 6.96 7.34
C ALA A 105 -4.78 7.91 7.22
N GLU A 106 -4.93 9.13 7.72
CA GLU A 106 -3.83 10.08 7.79
C GLU A 106 -2.75 9.53 8.74
N GLY A 107 -1.50 9.55 8.30
CA GLY A 107 -0.41 8.94 9.06
C GLY A 107 0.86 8.73 8.25
N LYS A 108 1.91 8.31 8.95
CA LYS A 108 3.19 7.90 8.34
C LYS A 108 3.32 6.38 8.41
N TYR A 109 3.69 5.79 7.29
CA TYR A 109 3.77 4.34 7.12
C TYR A 109 5.06 3.94 6.42
N SER A 110 5.45 2.68 6.58
CA SER A 110 6.42 2.02 5.71
C SER A 110 5.68 1.12 4.72
N LEU A 111 5.96 1.30 3.43
CA LEU A 111 5.37 0.50 2.36
C LEU A 111 6.42 -0.43 1.74
N LEU A 112 6.29 -1.73 1.97
CA LEU A 112 7.25 -2.74 1.53
C LEU A 112 6.59 -3.74 0.58
N THR A 113 7.33 -4.34 -0.34
CA THR A 113 6.81 -5.45 -1.16
C THR A 113 7.22 -6.79 -0.56
N GLN A 114 6.31 -7.76 -0.57
CA GLN A 114 6.61 -9.13 -0.19
C GLN A 114 7.26 -9.86 -1.36
N GLU A 115 8.47 -10.36 -1.12
CA GLU A 115 9.22 -11.21 -2.03
C GLU A 115 9.38 -12.62 -1.41
N GLU A 116 9.87 -13.58 -2.20
CA GLU A 116 9.96 -14.99 -1.81
C GLU A 116 10.71 -15.20 -0.48
N ASN A 117 11.82 -14.48 -0.28
CA ASN A 117 12.74 -14.67 0.84
C ASN A 117 12.74 -13.51 1.85
N GLY A 118 11.79 -12.58 1.77
CA GLY A 118 11.75 -11.43 2.67
C GLY A 118 10.95 -10.27 2.11
N LEU A 119 11.17 -9.09 2.68
CA LEU A 119 10.52 -7.84 2.23
C LEU A 119 11.49 -6.97 1.45
N PHE A 120 11.01 -6.21 0.49
CA PHE A 120 11.83 -5.22 -0.21
C PHE A 120 11.40 -3.80 0.14
N SER A 121 12.39 -2.93 0.37
CA SER A 121 12.22 -1.49 0.55
C SER A 121 12.83 -0.76 -0.64
N ASN A 122 12.07 0.15 -1.25
CA ASN A 122 12.48 0.91 -2.42
C ASN A 122 13.61 1.91 -2.14
N PHE A 123 13.52 2.64 -1.02
CA PHE A 123 14.53 3.59 -0.59
C PHE A 123 14.45 3.81 0.93
N SER A 124 15.44 4.50 1.51
CA SER A 124 15.38 5.08 2.84
C SER A 124 15.40 6.60 2.76
N ASP A 125 14.79 7.30 3.72
CA ASP A 125 14.66 8.77 3.71
C ASP A 125 15.88 9.53 4.25
N GLY A 126 17.04 8.89 4.34
CA GLY A 126 18.25 9.45 4.96
C GLY A 126 18.21 9.55 6.48
N GLN A 127 17.03 9.45 7.11
CA GLN A 127 16.87 9.33 8.56
C GLN A 127 16.81 7.88 9.04
N GLY A 128 16.86 6.93 8.11
CA GLY A 128 16.87 5.50 8.40
C GLY A 128 15.50 4.83 8.34
N PHE A 129 14.43 5.56 8.03
CA PHE A 129 13.12 4.94 7.82
C PHE A 129 13.03 4.27 6.46
N LEU A 130 12.47 3.06 6.42
CA LEU A 130 12.37 2.24 5.22
C LEU A 130 11.09 2.54 4.45
N SER A 131 11.23 2.93 3.18
CA SER A 131 10.14 3.31 2.26
C SER A 131 9.02 4.14 2.92
N PRO A 132 9.35 5.27 3.58
CA PRO A 132 8.37 6.03 4.32
C PRO A 132 7.44 6.80 3.40
N VAL A 133 6.15 6.81 3.74
CA VAL A 133 5.11 7.55 3.02
C VAL A 133 4.19 8.25 4.02
N LEU A 134 3.92 9.54 3.78
CA LEU A 134 3.02 10.37 4.57
C LEU A 134 1.68 10.48 3.85
N VAL A 135 0.64 9.81 4.36
CA VAL A 135 -0.73 9.96 3.86
C VAL A 135 -1.34 11.21 4.48
N SER A 136 -1.65 12.20 3.64
CA SER A 136 -2.29 13.44 4.07
C SER A 136 -3.82 13.34 4.00
N LYS A 137 -4.52 14.11 4.84
CA LYS A 137 -5.99 14.18 4.85
C LYS A 137 -6.56 14.49 3.45
N LYS A 138 -7.54 13.69 3.01
CA LYS A 138 -8.25 13.84 1.71
C LYS A 138 -7.31 13.86 0.47
N LYS A 139 -6.12 13.26 0.56
CA LYS A 139 -5.14 13.24 -0.54
C LYS A 139 -4.73 11.80 -0.89
N TRP A 140 -4.57 11.56 -2.19
CA TRP A 140 -3.96 10.35 -2.73
C TRP A 140 -2.48 10.59 -2.99
N GLU A 141 -1.63 10.02 -2.16
CA GLU A 141 -0.19 10.09 -2.33
C GLU A 141 0.28 9.16 -3.42
N ILE A 142 1.25 9.62 -4.21
CA ILE A 142 1.87 8.83 -5.27
C ILE A 142 3.15 8.25 -4.71
N PHE A 143 3.26 6.91 -4.70
CA PHE A 143 4.45 6.21 -4.25
C PHE A 143 4.77 5.08 -5.23
N ASP A 144 5.80 5.27 -6.06
CA ASP A 144 6.25 4.27 -7.03
C ASP A 144 7.40 3.45 -6.44
N ILE A 145 7.39 2.15 -6.73
CA ILE A 145 8.39 1.19 -6.26
C ILE A 145 9.13 0.63 -7.48
N LEU A 146 10.45 0.66 -7.45
CA LEU A 146 11.31 -0.03 -8.41
C LEU A 146 12.07 -1.13 -7.65
N ILE A 147 11.57 -2.35 -7.77
CA ILE A 147 12.22 -3.53 -7.19
C ILE A 147 13.47 -3.83 -8.02
N ASN A 148 14.62 -3.72 -7.39
CA ASN A 148 15.92 -3.79 -8.04
C ASN A 148 16.99 -4.55 -7.23
N TYR A 149 16.61 -5.30 -6.19
CA TYR A 149 17.58 -6.04 -5.38
C TYR A 149 18.33 -7.15 -6.15
N LYS A 150 17.85 -7.52 -7.35
CA LYS A 150 18.53 -8.42 -8.30
C LYS A 150 19.22 -7.68 -9.46
N ALA A 151 19.29 -6.35 -9.43
CA ALA A 151 19.99 -5.57 -10.43
C ALA A 151 21.41 -5.25 -9.98
N THR A 152 22.35 -5.25 -10.93
CA THR A 152 23.72 -4.77 -10.72
C THR A 152 23.95 -3.53 -11.57
N TYR A 153 24.55 -2.49 -11.01
CA TYR A 153 24.77 -1.20 -11.66
C TYR A 153 26.24 -0.84 -11.70
#